data_AF-A0A2E6GIC9-F1
#
_entry.id   AF-A0A2E6GIC9-F1
#
_cell.length_a   1.000
_cell.length_b   1.000
_cell.length_c   1.000
_cell.angle_alpha   90.00
_cell.angle_beta   90.00
_cell.angle_gamma   90.00
#
_symmetry.space_group_name_H-M   'P 1'
#
loop_
_entity.id
_entity.type
_entity.pdbx_description
1 polymer ?
#
loop_
_entity_poly.entity_id
_entity_poly.type
_entity_poly.pdbx_seq_one_letter_code
_entity_poly.pdbx_strand_id
1 'polypeptide(L)'
;MAKFYEPDMGTDPDNPFARDADGKLVRRGYWLDLSDRSLVLVMSQGLGQPLSNEQKRMHLEDIGRGHLIEDVCTVEILPPEK
;
A
#
# COMPACT_ATOMS: atom_id res chain seq x y z
N MET A 1 -10.20 0.29 -13.98
CA MET A 1 -10.31 1.04 -12.72
C MET A 1 -9.62 0.21 -11.65
N ALA A 2 -8.45 0.65 -11.20
CA ALA A 2 -7.85 -0.01 -10.05
C ALA A 2 -8.63 0.28 -8.78
N LYS A 3 -8.66 -0.74 -7.91
CA LYS A 3 -9.31 -0.70 -6.61
C LYS A 3 -8.24 -0.71 -5.54
N PHE A 4 -8.48 0.04 -4.46
CA PHE A 4 -7.64 -0.05 -3.29
C PHE A 4 -7.51 -1.49 -2.80
N TYR A 5 -6.41 -1.78 -2.12
CA TYR A 5 -6.26 -3.06 -1.44
C TYR A 5 -7.31 -3.20 -0.34
N GLU A 6 -8.00 -4.34 -0.32
CA GLU A 6 -9.02 -4.70 0.67
C GLU A 6 -8.45 -5.84 1.53
N PRO A 7 -8.03 -5.57 2.77
CA PRO A 7 -7.52 -6.60 3.67
C PRO A 7 -8.65 -7.52 4.16
N ASP A 8 -8.32 -8.77 4.48
CA ASP A 8 -9.23 -9.67 5.19
C ASP A 8 -9.35 -9.25 6.67
N MET A 9 -10.38 -8.46 6.95
CA MET A 9 -10.69 -7.93 8.28
C MET A 9 -11.13 -9.02 9.28
N GLY A 10 -11.48 -10.22 8.82
CA GLY A 10 -11.80 -11.35 9.70
C GLY A 10 -10.54 -11.99 10.30
N THR A 11 -9.44 -11.96 9.55
CA THR A 11 -8.15 -12.54 9.96
C THR A 11 -7.20 -11.49 10.55
N ASP A 12 -7.22 -10.26 10.01
CA ASP A 12 -6.38 -9.15 10.46
C ASP A 12 -7.24 -7.88 10.68
N PRO A 13 -7.96 -7.80 11.81
CA PRO A 13 -8.86 -6.67 12.11
C PRO A 13 -8.09 -5.34 12.29
N ASP A 14 -6.79 -5.43 12.58
CA ASP A 14 -5.92 -4.27 12.82
C ASP A 14 -5.13 -3.82 11.59
N ASN A 15 -5.43 -4.39 10.43
CA ASN A 15 -4.76 -4.02 9.18
C ASN A 15 -4.85 -2.50 8.92
N PRO A 16 -3.71 -1.80 8.71
CA PRO A 16 -3.71 -0.36 8.50
C PRO A 16 -4.23 0.06 7.12
N PHE A 17 -4.40 -0.87 6.17
CA PHE A 17 -5.09 -0.62 4.90
C PHE A 17 -6.61 -0.61 5.01
N ALA A 18 -7.17 -0.98 6.18
CA ALA A 18 -8.60 -0.97 6.40
C ALA A 18 -9.25 0.37 6.05
N ARG A 19 -10.32 0.31 5.26
CA ARG A 19 -11.11 1.47 4.85
C ARG A 19 -12.53 1.40 5.38
N ASP A 20 -13.12 2.56 5.63
CA ASP A 20 -14.53 2.69 5.99
C ASP A 20 -15.44 2.56 4.75
N ALA A 21 -16.76 2.68 4.96
CA ALA A 21 -17.75 2.58 3.89
C ALA A 21 -17.62 3.70 2.82
N ASP A 22 -16.97 4.81 3.16
CA ASP A 22 -16.68 5.92 2.23
C ASP A 22 -15.34 5.72 1.50
N GLY A 23 -14.64 4.60 1.76
CA GLY A 23 -13.34 4.29 1.18
C GLY A 23 -12.18 5.07 1.81
N LYS A 24 -12.33 5.64 3.00
CA LYS A 24 -11.24 6.35 3.70
C LYS A 24 -10.49 5.41 4.65
N LEU A 25 -9.18 5.60 4.76
CA LEU A 25 -8.36 4.84 5.70
C LEU A 25 -8.82 5.09 7.15
N VAL A 26 -9.24 4.02 7.83
CA VAL A 26 -9.66 4.08 9.24
C VAL A 26 -8.46 4.42 10.13
N ARG A 27 -7.28 3.87 9.81
CA ARG A 27 -6.03 4.04 10.56
C ARG A 27 -5.06 4.97 9.83
N ARG A 28 -5.55 6.07 9.25
CA ARG A 28 -4.73 6.99 8.44
C ARG A 28 -3.49 7.52 9.17
N GLY A 29 -3.59 7.76 10.48
CA GLY A 29 -2.47 8.25 11.30
C GLY A 29 -1.23 7.37 11.22
N TYR A 30 -1.40 6.03 11.21
CA TYR A 30 -0.31 5.07 11.07
C TYR A 30 0.60 5.42 9.87
N TRP A 31 0.01 5.72 8.72
CA TRP A 31 0.76 6.02 7.49
C TRP A 31 1.40 7.41 7.51
N LEU A 32 0.70 8.41 8.07
CA LEU A 32 1.17 9.78 8.08
C LEU A 32 2.32 10.00 9.07
N ASP A 33 2.39 9.19 10.12
CA ASP A 33 3.45 9.24 11.13
C ASP A 33 4.75 8.55 10.66
N LEU A 34 4.69 7.74 9.60
CA LEU A 34 5.89 7.12 9.02
C LEU A 34 6.75 8.15 8.29
N SER A 35 8.06 8.08 8.54
CA SER A 35 9.04 8.73 7.67
C SER A 35 9.04 8.09 6.29
N ASP A 36 9.47 8.83 5.26
CA ASP A 36 9.58 8.32 3.90
C ASP A 36 10.39 7.01 3.82
N ARG A 37 11.52 6.94 4.54
CA ARG A 37 12.34 5.73 4.61
C ARG A 37 11.58 4.54 5.20
N SER A 38 10.84 4.77 6.28
CA SER A 38 10.03 3.73 6.92
C SER A 38 8.88 3.29 6.01
N LEU A 39 8.25 4.23 5.33
CA LEU A 39 7.14 3.97 4.41
C LEU A 39 7.61 3.13 3.21
N VAL A 40 8.77 3.45 2.61
CA VAL A 40 9.37 2.65 1.54
C VAL A 40 9.61 1.21 2.01
N LEU A 41 10.15 1.03 3.22
CA LEU A 41 10.41 -0.31 3.77
C LEU A 41 9.12 -1.10 4.01
N VAL A 42 8.11 -0.48 4.64
CA VAL A 42 6.80 -1.10 4.89
C VAL A 42 6.13 -1.50 3.57
N MET A 43 6.22 -0.66 2.54
CA MET A 43 5.58 -0.92 1.25
C MET A 43 6.32 -1.95 0.38
N SER A 44 7.63 -2.10 0.57
CA SER A 44 8.46 -3.00 -0.26
C SER A 44 8.68 -4.36 0.39
N GLN A 45 8.81 -4.41 1.73
CA GLN A 45 9.22 -5.61 2.47
C GLN A 45 8.25 -5.99 3.60
N GLY A 46 7.30 -5.12 3.93
CA GLY A 46 6.34 -5.33 5.00
C GLY A 46 4.92 -5.50 4.46
N LEU A 47 4.00 -4.73 5.03
CA LEU A 47 2.57 -4.81 4.73
C LEU A 47 2.21 -4.58 3.25
N GLY A 48 3.05 -3.84 2.51
CA GLY A 48 2.83 -3.61 1.08
C GLY A 48 3.29 -4.76 0.16
N GLN A 49 3.97 -5.78 0.69
CA GLN A 49 4.47 -6.89 -0.12
C GLN A 49 3.40 -7.63 -0.96
N PRO A 50 2.18 -7.92 -0.45
CA PRO A 50 1.13 -8.54 -1.24
C PRO A 50 0.41 -7.59 -2.22
N LEU A 51 0.69 -6.28 -2.18
CA LEU A 51 0.02 -5.30 -3.04
C LEU A 51 0.65 -5.27 -4.43
N SER A 52 -0.19 -5.14 -5.46
CA SER A 52 0.28 -4.80 -6.80
C SER A 52 0.87 -3.40 -6.85
N ASN A 53 1.70 -3.12 -7.87
CA ASN A 53 2.24 -1.78 -8.06
C ASN A 53 1.15 -0.71 -8.24
N GLU A 54 0.01 -1.07 -8.82
CA GLU A 54 -1.12 -0.15 -8.98
C GLU A 54 -1.78 0.16 -7.62
N GLN A 55 -1.94 -0.84 -6.75
CA GLN A 55 -2.44 -0.65 -5.38
C GLN A 55 -1.49 0.19 -4.54
N LYS A 56 -0.17 -0.06 -4.64
CA LYS A 56 0.86 0.73 -3.97
C LYS A 56 0.81 2.20 -4.43
N ARG A 57 0.72 2.43 -5.74
CA ARG A 57 0.61 3.77 -6.33
C ARG A 57 -0.59 4.54 -5.78
N MET A 58 -1.79 3.97 -5.87
CA MET A 58 -3.00 4.62 -5.37
C MET A 58 -2.94 4.90 -3.87
N HIS A 59 -2.36 3.99 -3.08
CA HIS A 59 -2.21 4.21 -1.65
C HIS A 59 -1.26 5.38 -1.35
N LEU A 60 -0.10 5.43 -2.00
CA LEU A 60 0.88 6.51 -1.82
C LEU A 60 0.30 7.87 -2.24
N GLU A 61 -0.47 7.92 -3.33
CA GLU A 61 -1.18 9.14 -3.74
C GLU A 61 -2.22 9.56 -2.71
N ASP A 62 -3.03 8.62 -2.20
CA ASP A 62 -4.05 8.89 -1.19
C ASP A 62 -3.46 9.49 0.09
N ILE A 63 -2.29 9.03 0.54
CA ILE A 63 -1.62 9.58 1.73
C ILE A 63 -0.72 10.79 1.44
N GLY A 64 -0.72 11.30 0.21
CA GLY A 64 0.08 12.48 -0.18
C GLY A 64 1.59 12.22 -0.20
N ARG A 65 2.00 11.00 -0.54
CA ARG A 65 3.39 10.53 -0.65
C ARG A 65 3.71 9.99 -2.05
N GLY A 66 3.07 10.56 -3.07
CA GLY A 66 3.26 10.15 -4.47
C GLY A 66 4.71 10.26 -4.97
N HIS A 67 5.53 11.11 -4.36
CA HIS A 67 6.95 11.20 -4.71
C HIS A 67 7.76 9.92 -4.41
N LEU A 68 7.23 9.00 -3.61
CA LEU A 68 7.86 7.71 -3.29
C LEU A 68 7.48 6.58 -4.24
N ILE A 69 6.63 6.84 -5.25
CA ILE A 69 6.15 5.79 -6.17
C ILE A 69 7.32 5.08 -6.86
N GLU A 70 8.33 5.83 -7.31
CA GLU A 70 9.49 5.25 -8.00
C GLU A 70 10.35 4.36 -7.08
N ASP A 71 10.42 4.70 -5.79
CA ASP A 71 11.17 3.92 -4.79
C ASP A 71 10.42 2.66 -4.35
N VAL A 72 9.09 2.66 -4.40
CA VAL A 72 8.22 1.59 -3.90
C VAL A 72 7.79 0.61 -5.00
N CYS A 73 7.50 1.11 -6.20
CA CYS A 73 7.01 0.30 -7.30
C CYS A 73 8.17 -0.22 -8.14
N THR A 74 8.68 -1.40 -7.79
CA THR A 74 9.72 -2.08 -8.55
C THR A 74 9.22 -2.52 -9.92
N VAL A 75 10.10 -2.55 -10.93
CA VAL A 75 9.78 -3.14 -12.24
C VAL A 75 9.33 -4.59 -12.04
N GLU A 76 8.10 -4.91 -12.45
CA GLU A 76 7.60 -6.29 -12.47
C GLU A 76 8.39 -7.05 -13.55
N ILE A 77 9.39 -7.83 -13.14
CA ILE A 77 10.02 -8.80 -14.02
C ILE A 77 9.06 -9.99 -14.07
N LEU A 78 8.29 -10.09 -15.16
CA LEU A 78 7.50 -11.28 -15.43
C LEU A 78 8.46 -12.48 -15.50
N PRO A 79 8.22 -13.55 -14.71
CA PRO A 79 9.02 -14.77 -14.85
C PRO A 79 8.84 -15.32 -16.27
N PRO A 80 9.90 -15.87 -16.89
CA PRO A 80 9.78 -16.45 -18.22
C PRO A 80 8.72 -17.56 -18.23
N GLU A 81 7.87 -17.56 -19.25
CA GLU A 81 6.87 -18.60 -19.47
C GLU A 81 7.58 -19.97 -19.58
N LYS A 82 7.07 -20.97 -18.86
CA LYS A 82 7.58 -22.35 -18.91
C LYS A 82 7.08 -23.10 -20.14
#